data_AF-A0A442HM95-F1
#
_entry.id   AF-A0A442HM95-F1
#
_cell.length_a   1.000
_cell.length_b   1.000
_cell.length_c   1.000
_cell.angle_alpha   90.00
_cell.angle_beta   90.00
_cell.angle_gamma   90.00
#
_symmetry.space_group_name_H-M   'P 1'
#
loop_
_entity.id
_entity.type
_entity.pdbx_description
1 polymer ?
#
loop_
_entity_poly.entity_id
_entity_poly.type
_entity_poly.pdbx_seq_one_letter_code
_entity_poly.pdbx_strand_id
1 'polypeptide(L)'
;MPRDKYPLLVTFTDIADPKTVTKVDPDNLAATFGPGVALKRITLEITDEKVTEGRTARLLPYLKSGKACIPLNKNLAFGDPMRNVLNDRFWRKL
;
A
#
# COMPACT_ATOMS: atom_id res chain seq x y z
N MET A 1 -16.76 4.38 -7.08
CA MET A 1 -16.57 3.57 -5.86
C MET A 1 -16.68 4.48 -4.66
N PRO A 2 -17.31 4.03 -3.55
CA PRO A 2 -17.31 4.76 -2.28
C PRO A 2 -15.88 5.03 -1.77
N ARG A 3 -15.66 6.16 -1.09
CA ARG A 3 -14.33 6.59 -0.61
C ARG A 3 -13.72 5.63 0.40
N ASP A 4 -14.53 4.98 1.22
CA ASP A 4 -14.14 3.92 2.17
C ASP A 4 -13.62 2.65 1.47
N LYS A 5 -13.83 2.51 0.16
CA LYS A 5 -13.28 1.42 -0.67
C LYS A 5 -12.00 1.81 -1.41
N TYR A 6 -11.54 3.05 -1.27
CA TYR A 6 -10.29 3.45 -1.90
C TYR A 6 -9.14 2.76 -1.17
N PRO A 7 -8.11 2.30 -1.90
CA PRO A 7 -6.87 1.92 -1.24
C PRO A 7 -6.28 3.15 -0.55
N LEU A 8 -5.42 2.92 0.44
CA LEU A 8 -4.63 4.00 1.04
C LEU A 8 -3.81 4.67 -0.07
N LEU A 9 -4.01 5.98 -0.23
CA LEU A 9 -3.22 6.78 -1.15
C LEU A 9 -1.99 7.30 -0.43
N VAL A 10 -0.83 7.14 -1.06
CA VAL A 10 0.46 7.63 -0.57
C VAL A 10 1.23 8.27 -1.71
N THR A 11 2.13 9.20 -1.36
CA THR A 11 3.09 9.81 -2.28
C THR A 11 4.45 9.92 -1.61
N PHE A 12 5.50 10.11 -2.40
CA PHE A 12 6.84 10.39 -1.90
C PHE A 12 7.13 11.87 -2.10
N THR A 13 7.59 12.58 -1.07
CA THR A 13 8.00 13.98 -1.26
C THR A 13 9.33 14.08 -1.99
N ASP A 14 10.16 13.04 -1.90
CA ASP A 14 11.33 12.82 -2.74
C ASP A 14 11.27 11.42 -3.38
N ILE A 15 11.20 11.37 -4.72
CA ILE A 15 11.11 10.10 -5.45
C ILE A 15 12.39 9.25 -5.33
N ALA A 16 13.53 9.87 -4.98
CA ALA A 16 14.79 9.18 -4.77
C ALA A 16 14.95 8.62 -3.34
N ASP A 17 14.16 9.10 -2.37
CA ASP A 17 14.20 8.60 -0.99
C ASP A 17 12.86 7.97 -0.58
N PRO A 18 12.78 6.62 -0.52
CA PRO A 18 11.56 5.91 -0.16
C PRO A 18 11.10 6.16 1.28
N LYS A 19 11.93 6.76 2.15
CA LYS A 19 11.53 7.12 3.52
C LYS A 19 10.62 8.35 3.56
N THR A 20 10.54 9.10 2.47
CA THR A 20 9.70 10.29 2.35
C THR A 20 8.25 10.00 1.97
N VAL A 21 7.83 8.74 2.13
CA VAL A 21 6.45 8.35 1.92
C VAL A 21 5.54 9.09 2.90
N THR A 22 4.45 9.66 2.39
CA THR A 22 3.44 10.41 3.14
C THR A 22 2.04 10.01 2.67
N LYS A 23 1.05 10.17 3.56
CA LYS A 23 -0.36 9.89 3.24
C LYS A 23 -0.94 11.01 2.38
N VAL A 24 -1.81 10.64 1.44
CA VAL A 24 -2.57 11.57 0.61
C VAL A 24 -4.02 11.52 1.05
N ASP A 25 -4.61 12.70 1.29
CA ASP A 25 -6.03 12.81 1.57
C ASP A 25 -6.83 12.71 0.26
N PRO A 26 -7.64 11.65 0.06
CA PRO A 26 -8.47 11.56 -1.13
C PRO A 26 -9.52 12.67 -1.21
N ASP A 27 -9.91 13.29 -0.09
CA ASP A 27 -10.87 14.41 -0.01
C ASP A 27 -10.23 15.74 -0.37
N ASN A 28 -8.90 15.84 -0.30
CA ASN A 28 -8.17 17.07 -0.53
C ASN A 28 -6.83 16.83 -1.23
N LEU A 29 -6.89 16.34 -2.47
CA LEU A 29 -5.69 16.14 -3.30
C LEU A 29 -4.91 17.44 -3.53
N ALA A 30 -5.60 18.59 -3.53
CA ALA A 30 -4.97 19.88 -3.73
C ALA A 30 -3.99 20.25 -2.61
N ALA A 31 -4.21 19.76 -1.38
CA ALA A 31 -3.28 19.97 -0.27
C ALA A 31 -1.91 19.29 -0.50
N THR A 32 -1.88 18.20 -1.26
CA THR A 32 -0.62 17.49 -1.58
C THR A 32 -0.05 17.88 -2.93
N PHE A 33 -0.90 18.03 -3.95
CA PHE A 33 -0.45 18.15 -5.35
C PHE A 33 -0.67 19.54 -5.96
N GLY A 34 -1.27 20.47 -5.21
CA GLY A 34 -1.61 21.80 -5.69
C GLY A 34 -2.97 21.88 -6.41
N PRO A 35 -3.43 23.10 -6.73
CA PRO A 35 -4.74 23.33 -7.31
C PRO A 35 -4.87 22.72 -8.72
N GLY A 36 -6.09 22.29 -9.07
CA GLY A 36 -6.40 21.73 -10.40
C GLY A 36 -6.10 20.23 -10.56
N VAL A 37 -5.59 19.57 -9.51
CA VAL A 37 -5.34 18.12 -9.54
C VAL A 37 -6.58 17.36 -9.11
N ALA A 38 -6.99 16.40 -9.93
CA ALA A 38 -8.11 15.50 -9.65
C ALA A 38 -7.74 14.05 -9.98
N LEU A 39 -8.25 13.12 -9.17
CA LEU A 39 -8.09 11.69 -9.41
C LEU A 39 -9.01 11.26 -10.56
N LYS A 40 -8.42 10.85 -11.68
CA LYS A 40 -9.17 10.49 -12.89
C LYS A 40 -9.81 9.10 -12.83
N ARG A 41 -9.08 8.10 -12.33
CA ARG A 41 -9.54 6.69 -12.26
C ARG A 41 -8.68 5.90 -11.28
N ILE A 42 -9.34 5.04 -10.51
CA ILE A 42 -8.70 3.92 -9.80
C ILE A 42 -9.18 2.64 -10.48
N THR A 43 -8.26 1.77 -10.88
CA THR A 43 -8.58 0.41 -11.34
C THR A 43 -8.17 -0.56 -10.25
N LEU A 44 -9.14 -1.34 -9.76
CA LEU A 44 -8.90 -2.41 -8.79
C LEU A 44 -9.15 -3.74 -9.50
N GLU A 45 -8.16 -4.63 -9.45
CA GLU A 45 -8.27 -6.00 -9.91
C GLU A 45 -8.23 -6.92 -8.69
N ILE A 46 -9.31 -7.67 -8.49
CA ILE A 46 -9.44 -8.65 -7.41
C ILE A 46 -9.27 -10.02 -8.06
N THR A 47 -8.29 -10.79 -7.59
CA THR A 47 -8.05 -12.15 -8.05
C THR A 47 -8.38 -13.15 -6.94
N ASP A 48 -9.09 -14.21 -7.30
CA ASP A 48 -9.36 -15.36 -6.43
C ASP A 48 -8.22 -16.40 -6.47
N GLU A 49 -7.18 -16.15 -7.27
CA GLU A 49 -6.01 -17.01 -7.34
C GLU A 49 -5.32 -17.09 -5.98
N LYS A 50 -4.92 -18.31 -5.61
CA LYS A 50 -4.19 -18.52 -4.36
C LYS A 50 -2.84 -17.79 -4.42
N VAL A 51 -2.46 -17.17 -3.30
CA VAL A 51 -1.13 -16.59 -3.12
C VAL A 51 -0.09 -17.63 -3.49
N THR A 52 0.81 -17.26 -4.41
CA THR A 52 1.93 -18.13 -4.77
C THR A 52 2.95 -18.12 -3.65
N GLU A 53 3.00 -19.21 -2.87
CA GLU A 53 3.98 -19.38 -1.80
C GLU A 53 5.27 -20.03 -2.33
N GLY A 54 6.43 -19.66 -1.77
CA GLY A 54 7.73 -20.33 -2.00
C GLY A 54 8.41 -20.13 -3.38
N ARG A 55 7.65 -19.86 -4.46
CA ARG A 55 8.19 -19.72 -5.82
C ARG A 55 9.11 -18.49 -5.95
N THR A 56 8.76 -17.38 -5.32
CA THR A 56 9.53 -16.13 -5.35
C THR A 56 10.87 -16.27 -4.64
N ALA A 57 10.90 -16.96 -3.49
CA ALA A 57 12.14 -17.22 -2.74
C ALA A 57 13.11 -18.13 -3.52
N ARG A 58 12.58 -19.03 -4.36
CA ARG A 58 13.38 -19.89 -5.25
C ARG A 58 13.96 -19.11 -6.43
N LEU A 59 13.16 -18.23 -7.05
CA LEU A 59 13.57 -17.51 -8.26
C LEU A 59 14.39 -16.25 -7.98
N LEU A 60 14.17 -15.62 -6.82
CA LEU A 60 14.82 -14.37 -6.42
C LEU A 60 15.50 -14.56 -5.05
N PRO A 61 16.60 -15.32 -4.97
CA PRO A 61 17.22 -15.66 -3.70
C PRO A 61 17.78 -14.44 -2.97
N TYR A 62 18.14 -13.37 -3.68
CA TYR A 62 18.64 -12.14 -3.07
C TYR A 62 17.54 -11.33 -2.37
N LEU A 63 16.26 -11.64 -2.61
CA LEU A 63 15.13 -11.11 -1.84
C LEU A 63 14.94 -11.85 -0.50
N LYS A 64 15.93 -12.62 -0.01
CA LYS A 64 15.84 -13.28 1.31
C LYS A 64 15.37 -12.27 2.34
N SER A 65 14.21 -12.61 2.90
CA SER A 65 13.39 -11.85 3.83
C SER A 65 14.21 -11.08 4.86
N GLY A 66 14.35 -9.77 4.64
CA GLY A 66 14.45 -8.85 5.77
C GLY A 66 13.18 -8.99 6.64
N LYS A 67 13.25 -8.49 7.88
CA LYS A 67 12.21 -8.57 8.93
C LYS A 67 10.80 -8.02 8.59
N ALA A 68 10.50 -7.77 7.31
CA ALA A 68 9.27 -7.23 6.76
C ALA A 68 8.35 -8.31 6.14
N CYS A 69 8.57 -9.59 6.39
CA CYS A 69 7.53 -10.59 6.14
C CYS A 69 6.49 -10.49 7.26
N ILE A 70 5.58 -9.52 7.13
CA ILE A 70 4.36 -9.51 7.94
C ILE A 70 3.58 -10.76 7.51
N PRO A 71 3.24 -11.69 8.41
CA PRO A 71 2.38 -12.79 8.05
C PRO A 71 1.06 -12.21 7.54
N LEU A 72 0.81 -12.34 6.23
CA LEU A 72 -0.49 -12.06 5.65
C LEU A 72 -1.46 -13.01 6.34
N ASN A 73 -2.26 -12.46 7.27
CA ASN A 73 -3.35 -13.21 7.87
C ASN A 73 -4.30 -13.61 6.73
N LYS A 74 -4.41 -14.91 6.47
CA LYS A 74 -5.21 -15.49 5.38
C LYS A 74 -6.71 -15.19 5.50
N ASN A 75 -7.15 -14.66 6.65
CA ASN A 75 -8.52 -14.23 6.92
C ASN A 75 -8.72 -12.71 6.80
N LEU A 76 -7.74 -11.96 6.27
CA LEU A 76 -7.91 -10.53 5.96
C LEU A 76 -8.81 -10.39 4.73
N ALA A 77 -9.95 -9.73 4.89
CA ALA A 77 -10.77 -9.33 3.75
C ALA A 77 -9.95 -8.43 2.82
N PHE A 78 -9.99 -8.69 1.51
CA PHE A 78 -9.44 -7.77 0.52
C PHE A 78 -10.30 -6.50 0.54
N GLY A 79 -9.73 -5.44 1.09
CA GLY A 79 -10.44 -4.23 1.56
C GLY A 79 -9.90 -3.73 2.91
N ASP A 80 -9.26 -4.62 3.67
CA ASP A 80 -8.46 -4.31 4.86
C ASP A 80 -7.01 -4.87 4.75
N PRO A 81 -6.35 -4.84 3.56
CA PRO A 81 -5.06 -5.51 3.33
C PRO A 81 -3.92 -4.88 4.15
N MET A 82 -4.18 -3.73 4.76
CA MET A 82 -3.23 -2.90 5.45
C MET A 82 -3.53 -2.78 6.95
N ARG A 83 -4.55 -3.44 7.54
CA ARG A 83 -4.83 -3.31 8.98
C ARG A 83 -3.62 -3.59 9.86
N ASN A 84 -2.80 -4.54 9.43
CA ASN A 84 -1.57 -4.93 10.12
C ASN A 84 -0.37 -4.07 9.69
N VAL A 85 -0.39 -3.47 8.49
CA VAL A 85 0.64 -2.56 7.98
C VAL A 85 0.49 -1.17 8.61
N LEU A 86 -0.72 -0.63 8.67
CA LEU A 86 -1.05 0.64 9.32
C LEU A 86 -0.80 0.62 10.83
N ASN A 87 -0.95 -0.55 11.46
CA ASN A 87 -0.56 -0.77 12.86
C ASN A 87 0.92 -1.12 13.03
N ASP A 88 1.71 -1.13 11.97
CA ASP A 88 3.15 -1.36 12.06
C ASP A 88 3.84 -0.12 12.66
N ARG A 89 4.99 -0.34 13.30
CA ARG A 89 5.73 0.71 14.05
C ARG A 89 6.14 1.88 13.14
N PHE A 90 6.28 1.62 11.84
CA PHE A 90 6.57 2.62 10.82
C PHE A 90 5.42 3.64 10.68
N TRP A 91 4.18 3.17 10.48
CA TRP A 91 3.02 4.03 10.25
C TRP A 91 2.43 4.67 11.50
N ARG A 92 2.77 4.20 12.71
CA ARG A 92 2.40 4.87 13.98
C ARG A 92 3.15 6.17 14.27
N LYS A 93 4.28 6.41 13.60
CA LYS A 93 5.15 7.57 13.84
C LYS A 93 5.01 8.68 12.79
N LEU A 94 4.24 8.44 11.73
CA LEU A 94 3.82 9.40 10.71
C LEU A 94 2.39 9.84 10.97
#